data_AF-A0A2H4VJ32-F1
#
_entry.id   AF-A0A2H4VJ32-F1
#
_cell.length_a   1.000
_cell.length_b   1.000
_cell.length_c   1.000
_cell.angle_alpha   90.00
_cell.angle_beta   90.00
_cell.angle_gamma   90.00
#
_symmetry.space_group_name_H-M   'P 1'
#
loop_
_entity.id
_entity.type
_entity.pdbx_description
1 polymer ?
#
loop_
_entity_poly.entity_id
_entity_poly.type
_entity_poly.pdbx_seq_one_letter_code
_entity_poly.pdbx_strand_id
1 'polypeptide(L)'
;MDNQLEIKIRETLENVKPWQRVPTSLEGVFLIKAPTRGDQESIMVEVNPLNEFGHPIKRRGIFIQQKIQLERFLEVMKKPRLMEFLETLDSMAGNDGNEKVEKLEI
;
A
#
# COMPACT_ATOMS: atom_id res chain seq x y z
N MET A 1 2.45 25.02 -5.92
CA MET A 1 2.98 24.40 -4.68
C MET A 1 3.68 23.06 -4.96
N ASP A 2 3.71 22.56 -6.20
CA ASP A 2 4.13 21.18 -6.50
C ASP A 2 5.64 20.91 -6.65
N ASN A 3 6.47 21.91 -6.96
CA ASN A 3 7.89 21.64 -7.21
C ASN A 3 8.67 21.15 -5.98
N GLN A 4 8.29 21.55 -4.76
CA GLN A 4 9.03 21.14 -3.55
C GLN A 4 8.85 19.66 -3.23
N LEU A 5 7.64 19.12 -3.44
CA LEU A 5 7.38 17.69 -3.21
C LEU A 5 8.08 16.84 -4.26
N GLU A 6 8.01 17.24 -5.54
CA GLU A 6 8.71 16.55 -6.61
C GLU A 6 10.23 16.51 -6.37
N ILE A 7 10.84 17.66 -6.05
CA ILE A 7 12.28 17.75 -5.76
C ILE A 7 12.64 16.81 -4.61
N LYS A 8 11.89 16.86 -3.50
CA LYS A 8 12.12 16.01 -2.34
C LYS A 8 12.02 14.52 -2.68
N ILE A 9 11.06 14.13 -3.52
CA ILE A 9 10.91 12.74 -3.98
C ILE A 9 12.14 12.32 -4.80
N ARG A 10 12.57 13.15 -5.75
CA ARG A 10 13.72 12.85 -6.61
C ARG A 10 15.01 12.72 -5.79
N GLU A 11 15.29 13.68 -4.90
CA GLU A 11 16.44 13.66 -4.00
C GLU A 11 16.44 12.41 -3.10
N THR A 12 15.29 12.07 -2.53
CA THR A 12 15.13 10.88 -1.68
C THR A 12 15.44 9.59 -2.44
N LEU A 13 15.12 9.53 -3.73
CA LEU A 13 15.25 8.34 -4.57
C LEU A 13 16.55 8.26 -5.38
N GLU A 14 17.42 9.27 -5.31
CA GLU A 14 18.64 9.36 -6.12
C GLU A 14 19.52 8.10 -5.94
N ASN A 15 19.78 7.72 -4.69
CA ASN A 15 20.68 6.63 -4.31
C ASN A 15 19.97 5.34 -3.86
N VAL A 16 18.65 5.26 -4.09
CA VAL A 16 17.83 4.11 -3.69
C VAL A 16 17.95 3.00 -4.72
N LYS A 17 18.23 1.77 -4.25
CA LYS A 17 18.30 0.60 -5.13
C LYS A 17 16.93 0.33 -5.77
N PRO A 18 16.89 -0.19 -7.01
CA PRO A 18 15.63 -0.60 -7.61
C PRO A 18 14.87 -1.58 -6.70
N TRP A 19 13.56 -1.38 -6.57
CA TRP A 19 12.63 -2.14 -5.73
C TRP A 19 12.83 -2.01 -4.21
N GLN A 20 13.73 -1.14 -3.75
CA GLN A 20 13.87 -0.86 -2.33
C GLN A 20 12.73 0.07 -1.85
N ARG A 21 12.14 -0.29 -0.70
CA ARG A 21 11.14 0.52 0.00
C ARG A 21 11.79 1.72 0.67
N VAL A 22 11.18 2.89 0.48
CA VAL A 22 11.46 4.08 1.28
C VAL A 22 10.19 4.43 2.06
N PRO A 23 10.20 4.38 3.40
CA PRO A 23 9.03 4.74 4.20
C PRO A 23 8.68 6.21 4.04
N THR A 24 7.39 6.52 4.11
CA THR A 24 6.88 7.90 4.13
C THR A 24 6.32 8.23 5.52
N SER A 25 5.90 9.48 5.73
CA SER A 25 5.19 9.88 6.96
C SER A 25 3.76 9.34 7.02
N LEU A 26 3.26 8.72 5.95
CA LEU A 26 1.98 8.03 5.92
C LEU A 26 2.24 6.54 6.21
N GLU A 27 1.73 6.07 7.35
CA GLU A 27 1.92 4.67 7.75
C GLU A 27 1.33 3.71 6.71
N GLY A 28 2.09 2.64 6.43
CA GLY A 28 1.74 1.67 5.40
C GLY A 28 1.89 2.17 3.96
N VAL A 29 2.50 3.34 3.75
CA VAL A 29 2.77 3.91 2.42
C VAL A 29 4.27 4.06 2.21
N PHE A 30 4.76 3.45 1.13
CA PHE A 30 6.18 3.41 0.79
C PHE A 30 6.42 3.95 -0.62
N LEU A 31 7.47 4.75 -0.80
CA LEU A 31 7.99 5.08 -2.12
C LEU A 31 8.86 3.94 -2.65
N ILE A 32 8.76 3.68 -3.95
CA ILE A 32 9.48 2.62 -4.65
C ILE A 32 10.00 3.18 -5.95
N LYS A 33 11.29 2.95 -6.21
CA LYS A 33 11.91 3.19 -7.51
C LYS A 33 12.02 1.86 -8.25
N ALA A 34 11.25 1.68 -9.31
CA ALA A 34 11.44 0.54 -10.21
C ALA A 34 12.61 0.81 -11.17
N PRO A 35 13.23 -0.24 -11.74
CA PRO A 35 14.26 -0.09 -12.77
C PRO A 35 13.74 0.77 -13.92
N THR A 36 14.51 1.76 -14.33
CA THR A 36 14.18 2.61 -15.47
C THR A 36 14.32 1.83 -16.78
N ARG A 37 13.39 2.06 -17.71
CA ARG A 37 13.52 1.66 -19.12
C ARG A 37 13.50 2.94 -19.95
N GLY A 38 14.64 3.33 -20.50
CA GLY A 38 14.80 4.63 -21.18
C GLY A 38 14.78 5.81 -20.20
N ASP A 39 14.29 6.97 -20.66
CA ASP A 39 14.40 8.24 -19.93
C ASP A 39 13.30 8.49 -18.88
N GLN A 40 12.36 7.56 -18.70
CA GLN A 40 11.28 7.71 -17.72
C GLN A 40 11.63 7.06 -16.39
N GLU A 41 11.67 7.87 -15.33
CA GLU A 41 11.71 7.39 -13.95
C GLU A 41 10.44 6.60 -13.62
N SER A 42 10.59 5.33 -13.23
CA SER A 42 9.47 4.48 -12.81
C SER A 42 9.31 4.56 -11.29
N ILE A 43 8.75 5.68 -10.82
CA ILE A 43 8.42 5.88 -9.40
C ILE A 43 7.00 5.37 -9.14
N MET A 44 6.81 4.67 -8.03
CA MET A 44 5.51 4.16 -7.61
C MET A 44 5.38 4.23 -6.08
N VAL A 45 4.15 4.13 -5.62
CA VAL A 45 3.82 3.98 -4.20
C VAL A 45 3.40 2.54 -3.95
N GLU A 46 3.94 1.90 -2.91
CA GLU A 46 3.37 0.67 -2.36
C GLU A 46 2.44 1.04 -1.19
N VAL A 47 1.17 0.61 -1.28
CA VAL A 47 0.22 0.64 -0.17
C VAL A 47 0.18 -0.75 0.47
N ASN A 48 0.57 -0.83 1.73
CA ASN A 48 0.63 -2.06 2.50
C ASN A 48 0.39 -1.73 3.98
N PRO A 49 -0.85 -1.92 4.50
CA PRO A 49 -1.16 -1.63 5.89
C PRO A 49 -0.17 -2.28 6.86
N LEU A 50 0.00 -1.68 8.02
CA LEU A 50 0.86 -2.23 9.06
C LEU A 50 0.04 -3.10 10.01
N ASN A 51 0.66 -4.14 10.56
CA ASN A 51 0.11 -4.88 11.69
C ASN A 51 0.38 -4.12 13.00
N GLU A 52 -0.08 -4.69 14.12
CA GLU A 52 0.11 -4.16 15.47
C GLU A 52 1.58 -3.95 15.88
N PHE A 53 2.52 -4.62 15.20
CA PHE A 53 3.96 -4.47 15.43
C PHE A 53 4.63 -3.45 14.48
N GLY A 54 3.85 -2.72 13.69
CA GLY A 54 4.36 -1.74 12.72
C GLY A 54 4.97 -2.38 11.45
N HIS A 55 4.76 -3.68 11.22
CA HIS A 55 5.26 -4.38 10.04
C HIS A 55 4.19 -4.47 8.94
N PRO A 56 4.55 -4.36 7.65
CA PRO A 56 3.58 -4.53 6.57
C PRO A 56 2.88 -5.90 6.61
N ILE A 57 1.55 -5.93 6.50
CA ILE A 57 0.72 -7.14 6.59
C ILE A 57 0.99 -8.15 5.46
N LYS A 58 1.55 -7.69 4.34
CA LYS A 58 1.93 -8.54 3.21
C LYS A 58 3.41 -8.39 2.89
N ARG A 59 4.01 -9.48 2.38
CA ARG A 59 5.37 -9.43 1.81
C ARG A 59 5.47 -8.39 0.69
N ARG A 60 4.42 -8.21 -0.11
CA ARG A 60 4.25 -7.18 -1.13
C ARG A 60 2.82 -6.63 -1.07
N GLY A 61 2.68 -5.33 -0.96
CA GLY A 61 1.42 -4.61 -1.03
C GLY A 61 1.03 -4.30 -2.47
N ILE A 62 0.20 -3.28 -2.61
CA ILE A 62 -0.35 -2.86 -3.89
C ILE A 62 0.49 -1.71 -4.41
N PHE A 63 1.13 -1.91 -5.56
CA PHE A 63 1.89 -0.87 -6.24
C PHE A 63 0.97 0.00 -7.09
N ILE A 64 1.02 1.31 -6.85
CA ILE A 64 0.21 2.34 -7.50
C ILE A 64 1.15 3.35 -8.14
N GLN A 65 1.02 3.53 -9.45
CA GLN A 65 1.75 4.55 -10.21
C GLN A 65 0.88 5.77 -10.52
N GLN A 66 -0.43 5.56 -10.67
CA GLN A 66 -1.35 6.62 -11.08
C GLN A 66 -2.55 6.66 -10.14
N LYS A 67 -3.04 7.87 -9.85
CA LYS A 67 -4.20 8.09 -8.98
C LYS A 67 -5.43 7.27 -9.41
N ILE A 68 -5.69 7.18 -10.71
CA ILE A 68 -6.82 6.40 -11.27
C ILE A 68 -6.73 4.90 -10.95
N GLN A 69 -5.53 4.35 -10.75
CA GLN A 69 -5.40 2.95 -10.33
C GLN A 69 -5.94 2.79 -8.92
N LEU A 70 -5.55 3.67 -7.99
CA LEU A 70 -6.06 3.65 -6.61
C LEU A 70 -7.57 3.83 -6.57
N GLU A 71 -8.12 4.80 -7.32
CA GLU A 71 -9.57 5.04 -7.40
C GLU A 71 -10.31 3.75 -7.81
N ARG A 72 -9.85 3.08 -8.87
CA ARG A 72 -10.45 1.81 -9.34
C ARG A 72 -10.27 0.65 -8.36
N PHE A 73 -9.12 0.55 -7.68
CA PHE A 73 -8.92 -0.46 -6.65
C PHE A 73 -9.91 -0.25 -5.49
N LEU A 74 -10.08 0.99 -5.02
CA LEU A 74 -11.01 1.33 -3.95
C LEU A 74 -12.47 1.01 -4.33
N GLU A 75 -12.87 1.26 -5.58
CA GLU A 75 -14.21 0.88 -6.07
C GLU A 75 -14.46 -0.63 -5.98
N VAL A 76 -13.49 -1.46 -6.34
CA VAL A 76 -13.62 -2.93 -6.27
C VAL A 76 -13.55 -3.42 -4.83
N MET A 77 -12.64 -2.87 -4.02
CA MET A 77 -12.44 -3.25 -2.61
C MET A 77 -13.66 -2.96 -1.74
N LYS A 78 -14.44 -1.93 -2.09
CA LYS A 78 -15.67 -1.55 -1.38
C LYS A 78 -16.89 -2.40 -1.76
N LYS A 79 -16.77 -3.35 -2.68
CA LYS A 79 -17.92 -4.18 -3.10
C LYS A 79 -18.31 -5.14 -1.99
N PRO A 80 -19.57 -5.15 -1.52
CA PRO A 80 -20.03 -6.07 -0.47
C PRO A 80 -19.74 -7.54 -0.79
N ARG A 81 -19.96 -7.92 -2.05
CA ARG A 81 -19.69 -9.29 -2.53
C ARG A 81 -18.23 -9.72 -2.37
N LEU A 82 -17.27 -8.80 -2.42
CA LEU A 82 -15.87 -9.14 -2.17
C LEU A 82 -15.64 -9.49 -0.70
N MET A 83 -16.29 -8.77 0.22
CA MET A 83 -16.21 -9.05 1.65
C MET A 83 -16.82 -10.41 1.97
N GLU A 84 -18.02 -10.70 1.44
CA GLU A 84 -18.67 -12.02 1.59
C GLU A 84 -17.77 -13.17 1.11
N PHE A 85 -17.06 -12.96 -0.01
CA PHE A 85 -16.10 -13.95 -0.51
C PHE A 85 -14.92 -14.16 0.43
N LEU A 86 -14.35 -13.09 0.99
CA LEU A 86 -13.23 -13.20 1.92
C LEU A 86 -13.65 -13.86 3.24
N GLU A 87 -14.81 -13.51 3.79
CA GLU A 87 -15.37 -14.14 5.00
C GLU A 87 -15.59 -15.65 4.81
N THR A 88 -16.06 -16.05 3.62
CA THR A 88 -16.21 -17.47 3.28
C THR A 88 -14.85 -18.18 3.25
N LEU A 89 -13.81 -17.55 2.68
CA LEU A 89 -12.46 -18.10 2.64
C LEU A 89 -11.85 -18.22 4.04
N ASP A 90 -12.06 -17.23 4.90
CA ASP A 90 -11.58 -17.24 6.29
C ASP A 90 -12.22 -18.39 7.09
N SER A 91 -13.54 -18.58 6.92
CA SER A 91 -14.29 -19.69 7.52
C SER A 91 -13.76 -21.06 7.05
N MET A 92 -13.44 -21.20 5.76
CA MET A 92 -12.86 -22.43 5.21
C MET A 92 -11.45 -22.70 5.73
N ALA A 93 -10.68 -21.65 6.01
CA ALA A 93 -9.32 -21.75 6.53
C ALA A 93 -9.28 -22.06 8.04
N GLY A 94 -10.44 -22.09 8.72
CA GLY A 94 -10.52 -22.23 10.17
C GLY A 94 -10.06 -20.96 10.92
N ASN A 95 -10.02 -19.83 10.23
CA ASN A 95 -9.67 -18.52 10.76
C ASN A 95 -10.95 -17.80 11.23
N ASP A 96 -11.75 -18.47 12.04
CA ASP A 96 -12.96 -17.90 12.62
C ASP A 96 -12.53 -16.69 13.46
N GLY A 97 -12.75 -15.48 12.93
CA GLY A 97 -12.31 -14.18 13.45
C GLY A 97 -12.89 -13.81 14.82
N ASN A 98 -12.59 -14.63 15.84
CA ASN A 98 -12.96 -14.46 17.23
C ASN A 98 -11.95 -13.62 18.01
N GLU A 99 -11.24 -12.70 17.35
CA GLU A 99 -10.61 -11.59 18.07
C GLU A 99 -11.64 -10.47 18.23
N LYS A 100 -12.43 -10.58 19.30
CA LYS A 100 -13.25 -9.48 19.81
C LYS A 100 -12.32 -8.34 20.24
N VAL A 101 -12.03 -7.41 19.34
CA VAL A 101 -11.35 -6.16 19.71
C VAL A 101 -12.41 -5.18 20.21
N GLU A 102 -12.55 -5.09 21.54
CA GLU A 102 -13.34 -4.03 22.16
C GLU A 102 -12.61 -2.67 22.09
N LYS A 103 -13.41 -1.67 21.69
CA LYS A 103 -13.43 -0.24 22.08
C LYS A 103 -12.30 0.69 21.62
N LEU A 104 -12.68 1.78 20.94
CA LEU A 104 -12.99 3.08 21.56
C LEU A 104 -13.67 3.96 20.49
N GLU A 105 -14.79 4.63 20.80
CA GLU A 105 -15.41 5.56 19.86
C GLU A 105 -14.77 6.96 19.93
N ILE A 106 -14.52 7.55 18.76
CA ILE A 106 -14.21 8.97 18.54
C ILE A 106 -15.14 9.48 17.43
#